data_AF-A0A4P7GI42-F1
#
_entry.id   AF-A0A4P7GI42-F1
#
_cell.length_a   1.000
_cell.length_b   1.000
_cell.length_c   1.000
_cell.angle_alpha   90.00
_cell.angle_beta   90.00
_cell.angle_gamma   90.00
#
_symmetry.space_group_name_H-M   'P 1'
#
loop_
_entity.id
_entity.type
_entity.pdbx_description
1 polymer ?
#
loop_
_entity_poly.entity_id
_entity_poly.type
_entity_poly.pdbx_seq_one_letter_code
_entity_poly.pdbx_strand_id
1 'polypeptide(L)' 'MAMNLRLTEAETEALRAKAEQEGRSMQEVARTAISQYVADRPARLRAAIDRVQVEDAELLDRLSK' A
#
# COMPACT_ATOMS: atom_id res chain seq x y z
N MET A 1 17.07 4.22 14.51
CA MET A 1 16.84 3.15 15.52
C MET A 1 16.79 1.83 14.78
N ALA A 2 17.48 0.78 15.26
CA ALA A 2 17.46 -0.54 14.64
C ALA A 2 16.51 -1.44 15.44
N MET A 3 15.51 -2.02 14.77
CA MET A 3 14.59 -3.01 15.34
C MET A 3 14.81 -4.32 14.58
N ASN A 4 15.06 -5.41 15.29
CA ASN A 4 15.22 -6.74 14.71
C ASN A 4 13.85 -7.43 14.65
N LEU A 5 13.35 -7.67 13.44
CA LEU A 5 12.11 -8.42 13.22
C LEU A 5 12.41 -9.92 13.30
N ARG A 6 11.70 -10.65 14.18
CA ARG A 6 11.77 -12.11 14.23
C ARG A 6 10.76 -12.68 13.25
N LEU A 7 11.26 -13.20 12.13
CA LEU A 7 10.46 -13.86 11.11
C LEU A 7 10.47 -15.37 11.35
N THR A 8 9.35 -16.01 11.05
CA THR A 8 9.28 -17.46 10.85
C THR A 8 10.06 -17.86 9.60
N GLU A 9 10.37 -19.16 9.47
CA GLU A 9 11.04 -19.69 8.28
C GLU A 9 10.22 -19.44 7.00
N ALA A 10 8.89 -19.63 7.08
CA ALA A 10 7.98 -19.40 5.97
C ALA A 10 7.95 -17.92 5.53
N GLU A 11 7.91 -16.99 6.48
CA GLU A 11 7.96 -15.54 6.17
C GLU A 11 9.30 -15.15 5.56
N THR A 12 10.41 -15.75 6.03
CA THR A 12 11.75 -15.50 5.49
C THR A 12 11.84 -15.96 4.04
N GLU A 13 11.32 -17.15 3.73
CA GLU A 13 11.32 -17.70 2.37
C GLU A 13 10.45 -16.88 1.42
N ALA A 14 9.23 -16.53 1.85
CA ALA A 14 8.34 -15.66 1.07
C ALA A 14 8.98 -14.29 0.77
N LEU A 15 9.65 -13.70 1.77
CA LEU A 15 10.33 -12.42 1.60
C LEU A 15 11.54 -12.52 0.67
N ARG A 16 12.28 -13.64 0.71
CA ARG A 16 13.40 -13.92 -0.19
C ARG A 16 12.94 -14.05 -1.64
N ALA A 17 11.94 -14.90 -1.90
CA ALA A 17 11.38 -15.09 -3.23
C ALA A 17 10.86 -13.76 -3.81
N LYS A 18 10.22 -12.94 -2.98
CA LYS A 18 9.73 -11.61 -3.38
C LYS A 18 10.86 -10.64 -3.72
N ALA A 19 11.94 -10.66 -2.94
CA ALA A 19 13.13 -9.84 -3.18
C ALA A 19 13.85 -10.22 -4.48
N GLU A 20 13.99 -11.52 -4.76
CA GLU A 20 14.54 -12.03 -6.01
C GLU A 20 13.68 -11.63 -7.22
N GLN A 21 12.35 -11.78 -7.10
CA GLN A 21 11.41 -11.37 -8.14
C GLN A 21 11.51 -9.88 -8.48
N GLU A 22 11.70 -9.02 -7.48
CA GLU A 22 11.78 -7.57 -7.65
C GLU A 22 13.20 -7.06 -7.93
N GLY A 23 14.23 -7.92 -7.86
CA GLY A 23 15.63 -7.51 -7.99
C GLY A 23 16.09 -6.56 -6.88
N ARG A 24 15.53 -6.69 -5.67
CA ARG A 24 15.76 -5.82 -4.52
C ARG A 24 16.29 -6.59 -3.34
N SER A 25 16.83 -5.89 -2.33
CA SER A 25 17.23 -6.56 -1.10
C SER A 25 16.01 -6.95 -0.25
N MET A 26 16.11 -8.05 0.51
CA MET A 26 15.05 -8.47 1.44
C MET A 26 14.69 -7.35 2.44
N GLN A 27 15.66 -6.55 2.89
CA GLN A 27 15.42 -5.41 3.77
C GLN A 27 14.62 -4.30 3.09
N GLU A 28 14.87 -4.02 1.81
CA GLU A 28 14.07 -3.05 1.06
C GLU A 28 12.64 -3.50 0.86
N VAL A 29 12.42 -4.77 0.55
CA VAL A 29 11.08 -5.34 0.44
C VAL A 29 10.36 -5.25 1.77
N ALA A 30 11.01 -5.63 2.88
CA ALA A 30 10.43 -5.52 4.22
C ALA A 30 10.07 -4.07 4.59
N ARG A 31 10.97 -3.11 4.34
CA ARG A 31 10.67 -1.68 4.57
C ARG A 31 9.51 -1.19 3.71
N THR A 32 9.45 -1.63 2.46
CA THR A 32 8.35 -1.28 1.55
C THR A 32 7.02 -1.85 2.07
N ALA A 33 7.00 -3.11 2.49
CA ALA A 33 5.82 -3.75 3.05
C ALA A 33 5.33 -3.04 4.32
N ILE A 34 6.24 -2.71 5.24
CA ILE A 34 5.89 -1.92 6.44
C ILE A 34 5.34 -0.55 6.04
N SER A 35 6.02 0.15 5.13
CA SER A 35 5.56 1.48 4.66
C SER A 35 4.19 1.40 4.02
N GLN A 36 3.88 0.34 3.28
CA GLN A 36 2.57 0.14 2.67
C GLN A 36 1.51 -0.20 3.71
N TYR A 37 1.86 -1.02 4.70
CA TYR A 37 0.97 -1.42 5.79
C TYR A 37 0.57 -0.23 6.68
N VAL A 38 1.53 0.65 7.00
CA VAL A 38 1.27 1.86 7.80
C VAL A 38 0.77 3.04 6.96
N ALA A 39 0.87 2.94 5.63
CA ALA A 39 0.37 4.00 4.77
C ALA A 39 -1.16 4.00 4.80
N ASP A 40 -1.72 5.11 5.27
CA ASP A 40 -3.15 5.39 5.19
C ASP A 40 -3.62 5.72 3.75
N ARG A 41 -3.02 5.08 2.75
CA ARG A 41 -3.28 5.32 1.32
C ARG A 41 -4.70 4.95 0.93
N PRO A 42 -5.29 3.83 1.40
CA PRO A 42 -6.70 3.51 1.11
C PRO A 42 -7.67 4.55 1.67
N ALA A 43 -7.47 5.03 2.91
CA ALA A 43 -8.36 6.03 3.48
C ALA A 43 -8.17 7.40 2.81
N ARG A 44 -6.94 7.79 2.49
CA ARG A 44 -6.67 9.01 1.71
C ARG A 44 -7.30 8.97 0.32
N LEU A 45 -7.22 7.83 -0.37
CA LEU A 45 -7.88 7.65 -1.66
C LEU A 45 -9.40 7.74 -1.51
N ARG A 46 -9.97 7.09 -0.49
CA ARG A 46 -11.41 7.14 -0.23
C ARG A 46 -11.89 8.55 0.07
N ALA A 47 -11.19 9.27 0.95
CA ALA A 47 -11.48 10.66 1.26
C ALA A 47 -11.41 11.57 0.02
N ALA A 48 -10.46 11.32 -0.89
CA ALA A 48 -10.37 12.05 -2.15
C ALA A 48 -11.56 11.75 -3.09
N ILE A 49 -11.97 10.49 -3.19
CA ILE A 49 -13.15 10.09 -3.98
C ILE A 49 -14.42 10.71 -3.39
N ASP A 50 -14.61 10.61 -2.08
CA ASP A 50 -15.79 11.15 -1.38
C ASP A 50 -15.88 12.68 -1.58
N ARG A 51 -14.73 13.37 -1.54
CA ARG A 51 -14.65 14.80 -1.82
C ARG A 51 -15.10 15.14 -3.25
N VAL A 52 -14.56 14.43 -4.26
CA VAL A 52 -14.92 14.64 -5.67
C VAL A 52 -16.41 14.33 -5.89
N GLN A 53 -16.95 13.28 -5.28
CA GLN A 53 -18.38 12.98 -5.38
C GLN A 53 -19.27 14.10 -4.84
N VAL A 54 -18.84 14.77 -3.76
CA VAL A 54 -19.60 15.89 -3.18
C VAL A 54 -19.44 17.16 -3.99
N GLU A 55 -18.22 17.51 -4.38
CA GLU A 55 -17.92 18.75 -5.11
C GLU A 55 -18.49 18.72 -6.54
N ASP A 56 -18.41 17.58 -7.22
CA ASP A 56 -18.84 17.43 -8.62
C ASP A 56 -20.18 16.70 -8.78
N ALA A 57 -20.98 16.61 -7.71
CA ALA A 57 -22.22 15.82 -7.67
C ALA A 57 -23.17 16.10 -8.85
N GLU A 58 -23.37 17.39 -9.17
CA GLU A 58 -24.26 17.81 -10.26
C GLU A 58 -23.68 17.45 -11.65
N LEU A 59 -22.36 17.59 -11.83
CA LEU A 59 -21.70 17.21 -13.07
C LEU A 59 -21.76 15.69 -13.27
N LEU A 60 -21.52 14.91 -12.21
CA LEU A 60 -21.58 13.47 -12.22
C LEU A 60 -23.01 12.95 -12.50
N ASP A 61 -24.04 13.57 -11.92
CA ASP A 61 -25.46 13.23 -12.22
C ASP A 61 -25.76 13.42 -13.72
N ARG A 62 -25.30 14.52 -14.29
CA ARG A 62 -25.52 14.83 -15.71
C ARG A 62 -24.75 13.91 -16.66
N LEU A 63 -23.56 13.45 -16.28
CA LEU A 63 -22.74 12.52 -17.06
C LEU A 63 -23.22 11.07 -16.96
N SER A 64 -24.03 10.73 -15.95
CA SER A 64 -24.55 9.38 -15.74
C SER A 64 -25.77 9.01 -16.61
N LYS A 65 -26.28 9.96 -17.41
CA LYS A 65 -27.40 9.80 -18.34
C LYS A 65 -26.93 9.55 -19.77
#